data_AF-A0A1V8SBE8-F1
#
_entry.id   AF-A0A1V8SBE8-F1
#
_cell.length_a   1.000
_cell.length_b   1.000
_cell.length_c   1.000
_cell.angle_alpha   90.00
_cell.angle_beta   90.00
_cell.angle_gamma   90.00
#
_symmetry.space_group_name_H-M   'P 1'
#
loop_
_entity.id
_entity.type
_entity.pdbx_description
1 polymer ?
#
loop_
_entity_poly.entity_id
_entity_poly.type
_entity_poly.pdbx_seq_one_letter_code
_entity_poly.pdbx_strand_id
1 'polypeptide(L)' 'MAAETKPYFDDEELSDVKIRFVDEEIFAQRIILCRGSAYFGELLTGDFTKGVA' A
#
# COMPACT_ATOMS: atom_id res chain seq x y z
N MET A 1 -25.18 20.07 -2.63
CA MET A 1 -24.01 19.61 -3.40
C MET A 1 -23.58 18.30 -2.79
N ALA A 2 -23.70 17.18 -3.50
CA ALA A 2 -23.11 15.92 -3.04
C ALA A 2 -21.58 16.04 -3.21
N ALA A 3 -20.81 15.84 -2.15
CA ALA A 3 -19.36 15.76 -2.27
C ALA A 3 -19.04 14.49 -3.05
N GLU A 4 -18.50 14.64 -4.25
CA GLU A 4 -17.97 13.51 -5.01
C GLU A 4 -16.77 12.97 -4.23
N THR A 5 -16.91 11.80 -3.63
CA THR A 5 -15.80 11.13 -2.94
C THR A 5 -14.80 10.69 -4.00
N LYS A 6 -13.78 11.50 -4.27
CA LYS A 6 -12.67 11.09 -5.13
C LYS A 6 -12.02 9.86 -4.49
N PRO A 7 -11.95 8.71 -5.17
CA PRO A 7 -11.26 7.56 -4.62
C PRO A 7 -9.77 7.91 -4.48
N TYR A 8 -9.19 7.75 -3.30
CA TYR A 8 -7.76 7.93 -3.03
C TYR A 8 -6.91 6.73 -3.51
N PHE A 9 -7.48 5.92 -4.41
CA PHE A 9 -6.84 4.74 -4.96
C PHE A 9 -5.93 5.15 -6.12
N ASP A 10 -4.72 4.58 -6.17
CA ASP A 10 -3.72 4.83 -7.21
C ASP A 10 -3.34 6.32 -7.39
N ASP A 11 -3.30 7.04 -6.26
CA ASP A 11 -2.91 8.44 -6.19
C ASP A 11 -1.49 8.55 -5.63
N GLU A 12 -0.54 9.00 -6.45
CA GLU A 12 0.88 9.07 -6.10
C GLU A 12 1.17 10.00 -4.91
N GLU A 13 0.49 11.14 -4.82
CA GLU A 13 0.73 12.15 -3.78
C GLU A 13 0.28 11.68 -2.39
N LEU A 14 -0.73 10.81 -2.35
CA LEU A 14 -1.38 10.34 -1.12
C LEU A 14 -1.03 8.89 -0.78
N SER A 15 -0.03 8.32 -1.46
CA SER A 15 0.42 6.94 -1.26
C SER A 15 1.77 6.88 -0.58
N ASP A 16 1.92 5.95 0.36
CA ASP A 16 3.15 5.70 1.10
C ASP A 16 3.84 4.39 0.68
N VAL A 17 3.22 3.63 -0.23
CA VAL A 17 3.80 2.42 -0.82
C VAL A 17 3.37 2.27 -2.29
N LYS A 18 4.25 1.64 -3.07
CA LYS A 18 3.99 1.21 -4.45
C LYS A 18 4.07 -0.32 -4.52
N ILE A 19 3.04 -0.95 -5.09
CA ILE A 19 3.03 -2.38 -5.36
C ILE A 19 3.30 -2.57 -6.84
N ARG A 20 4.34 -3.35 -7.17
CA ARG A 20 4.66 -3.72 -8.55
C ARG A 20 4.32 -5.19 -8.78
N PHE A 21 3.60 -5.48 -9.86
CA PHE A 21 3.35 -6.85 -10.31
C PHE A 21 3.46 -6.91 -11.83
N VAL A 22 4.26 -7.85 -12.33
CA VAL A 22 4.57 -7.98 -13.76
C VAL A 22 5.05 -6.62 -14.31
N ASP A 23 4.27 -5.98 -15.16
CA ASP A 23 4.57 -4.71 -15.84
C ASP A 23 3.69 -3.55 -15.33
N GLU A 24 2.92 -3.76 -14.26
CA GLU A 24 2.05 -2.76 -13.65
C GLU A 24 2.58 -2.31 -12.28
N GLU A 25 2.30 -1.05 -11.96
CA GLU A 25 2.58 -0.43 -10.68
C GLU A 25 1.32 0.24 -10.16
N ILE A 26 1.01 0.04 -8.87
CA ILE A 26 -0.12 0.68 -8.20
C ILE A 26 0.37 1.44 -6.98
N PHE A 27 -0.05 2.69 -6.85
CA PHE A 27 0.13 3.51 -5.65
C PHE A 27 -0.95 3.19 -4.62
N ALA A 28 -0.53 2.89 -3.39
CA ALA A 28 -1.43 2.47 -2.32
C ALA A 28 -1.02 3.02 -0.95
N GLN A 29 -1.94 2.93 0.00
CA GLN A 29 -1.67 3.24 1.41
C GLN A 29 -1.43 1.96 2.23
N ARG A 30 -0.30 1.87 2.92
CA ARG A 30 0.08 0.74 3.80
C ARG A 30 -1.00 0.43 4.80
N ILE A 31 -1.63 1.45 5.41
CA ILE A 31 -2.69 1.26 6.39
C ILE A 31 -3.91 0.55 5.80
N ILE A 32 -4.26 0.84 4.55
CA ILE A 32 -5.39 0.21 3.85
C ILE A 32 -5.04 -1.25 3.52
N LEU A 33 -3.81 -1.49 3.04
CA LEU A 33 -3.32 -2.84 2.76
C LEU A 33 -3.28 -3.72 4.03
N CYS A 34 -2.72 -3.22 5.13
CA CYS A 34 -2.67 -3.95 6.39
C CYS A 34 -4.06 -4.22 6.97
N ARG A 35 -5.00 -3.30 6.80
CA ARG A 35 -6.40 -3.50 7.23
C ARG A 35 -7.12 -4.55 6.39
N GLY A 36 -6.83 -4.61 5.09
CA GLY A 36 -7.49 -5.51 4.15
C GLY A 36 -6.85 -6.89 4.01
N SER A 37 -5.61 -7.08 4.49
CA SER A 37 -4.83 -8.30 4.26
C SER A 37 -3.86 -8.59 5.40
N ALA A 38 -4.00 -9.77 6.01
CA ALA A 38 -3.06 -10.27 7.01
C ALA A 38 -1.63 -10.38 6.46
N TYR A 39 -1.48 -10.81 5.20
CA TYR A 39 -0.19 -10.87 4.51
C TYR A 39 0.50 -9.50 4.47
N PHE A 40 -0.22 -8.45 4.09
CA PHE A 40 0.36 -7.10 4.09
C PHE A 40 0.58 -6.57 5.50
N GLY A 41 -0.25 -6.98 6.48
CA GLY A 41 0.00 -6.73 7.89
C GLY A 41 1.37 -7.26 8.32
N GLU A 42 1.63 -8.55 8.11
CA GLU A 42 2.91 -9.18 8.45
C GLU A 42 4.08 -8.60 7.64
N LEU A 43 3.91 -8.41 6.33
CA LEU A 43 4.96 -7.88 5.46
C LEU A 43 5.37 -6.43 5.80
N LEU A 44 4.41 -5.57 6.14
CA LEU A 44 4.65 -4.13 6.32
C LEU A 44 4.84 -3.73 7.78
N THR A 45 4.53 -4.60 8.74
CA THR A 45 4.68 -4.34 10.18
C THR A 45 5.61 -5.32 10.89
N GLY A 46 5.98 -6.43 10.26
CA GLY A 46 6.92 -7.41 10.80
C GLY A 46 8.34 -6.87 10.95
N ASP A 47 9.16 -7.61 11.69
CA ASP A 47 10.58 -7.33 11.83
C ASP A 47 11.25 -7.48 10.46
N PHE A 48 11.73 -6.36 9.90
CA PHE A 48 12.66 -6.39 8.79
C PHE A 48 13.84 -7.25 9.23
N THR A 49 13.90 -8.53 8.82
CA THR A 49 15.15 -9.27 8.89
C THR A 49 16.10 -8.51 7.98
N LYS A 50 16.92 -7.63 8.58
CA LYS A 50 18.11 -7.07 7.97
C LYS A 50 18.74 -8.20 7.19
N GLY A 51 18.77 -8.09 5.86
CA GLY A 51 19.48 -9.04 5.04
C GLY A 51 20.83 -9.29 5.69
N VAL A 52 21.04 -10.52 6.12
CA VAL A 52 22.35 -11.04 6.48
C VAL A 52 23.24 -10.71 5.29
N ALA A 53 24.29 -9.91 5.56
CA ALA A 53 25.28 -9.48 4.60
C ALA A 53 26.06 -10.66 4.01
#